data_AF-A0A2V7HP62-F1
#
_entry.id   AF-A0A2V7HP62-F1
#
_cell.length_a   1.000
_cell.length_b   1.000
_cell.length_c   1.000
_cell.angle_alpha   90.00
_cell.angle_beta   90.00
_cell.angle_gamma   90.00
#
_symmetry.space_group_name_H-M   'P 1'
#
loop_
_entity.id
_entity.type
_entity.pdbx_description
1 polymer ?
#
loop_
_entity_poly.entity_id
_entity_poly.type
_entity_poly.pdbx_seq_one_letter_code
_entity_poly.pdbx_strand_id
1 'polypeptide(L)'
;MRRALALAVAWGLLIGAAPRPLEPPLPDLARVIPFAQAPSEKPAVVIDLPLPRPPVDLPAFPSAVPTPPAADKPTAFIQSPRALPCVGSWLGIATESLECGRARFQRGDFEDAYKALENAVRKGTDREMLREARYWLGETLWRLDRTEQADWLFRQVAQDAPRQDWGVWALHASGWTALRLREGARARDAFSMLLAGPTPSPLDAWGRHGLALSLYALGRWEEADKAWTQLESAGVPPPIARDVLFWHGDTLGRLDQAARAETMLRQFTQGGAHPLFPAGVLRLGWWALAAGHAPEAVAAFRAYSGSAETEWASAGLAQALLVTGDWAGARKSVAALSARRSPLAFPMHRRRRQARRRRARVPGAARRPARSRRARVGAHGQGRGRPRPGRS
;
A
#
# COMPACT_ATOMS: atom_id res chain seq x y z
N MET A 1 -9.05 -13.88 -85.04
CA MET A 1 -8.73 -14.08 -83.60
C MET A 1 -7.28 -13.79 -83.20
N ARG A 2 -6.25 -13.91 -84.06
CA ARG A 2 -4.86 -13.58 -83.67
C ARG A 2 -4.51 -12.07 -83.60
N ARG A 3 -5.32 -11.18 -84.18
CA ARG A 3 -5.08 -9.71 -84.12
C ARG A 3 -5.66 -9.02 -82.88
N ALA A 4 -6.66 -9.64 -82.22
CA ALA A 4 -7.27 -9.07 -81.02
C ALA A 4 -6.42 -9.29 -79.75
N LEU A 5 -5.67 -10.39 -79.67
CA LEU A 5 -4.75 -10.65 -78.54
C LEU A 5 -3.53 -9.72 -78.54
N ALA A 6 -3.04 -9.30 -79.72
CA ALA A 6 -1.88 -8.41 -79.82
C ALA A 6 -2.20 -6.99 -79.31
N LEU A 7 -3.44 -6.51 -79.51
CA LEU A 7 -3.90 -5.20 -79.01
C LEU A 7 -4.14 -5.20 -77.50
N ALA A 8 -4.57 -6.33 -76.92
CA ALA A 8 -4.76 -6.44 -75.47
C ALA A 8 -3.42 -6.48 -74.69
N VAL A 9 -2.39 -7.12 -75.25
CA VAL A 9 -1.04 -7.11 -74.65
C VAL A 9 -0.38 -5.74 -74.77
N ALA A 10 -0.62 -5.00 -75.87
CA ALA A 10 -0.14 -3.63 -76.03
C ALA A 10 -0.78 -2.66 -75.02
N TRP A 11 -2.06 -2.84 -74.68
CA TRP A 11 -2.74 -2.04 -73.67
C TRP A 11 -2.34 -2.39 -72.22
N GLY A 12 -2.02 -3.66 -71.94
CA GLY A 12 -1.50 -4.08 -70.64
C GLY A 12 -0.11 -3.52 -70.30
N LEU A 13 0.70 -3.21 -71.32
CA LEU A 13 2.04 -2.63 -71.16
C LEU A 13 2.03 -1.09 -70.99
N LEU A 14 0.87 -0.42 -71.16
CA LEU A 14 0.75 1.04 -71.11
C LEU A 14 0.10 1.59 -69.82
N ILE A 15 -0.36 0.73 -68.90
CA ILE A 15 -0.95 1.15 -67.61
C ILE A 15 0.12 1.24 -66.49
N GLY A 16 1.39 0.96 -66.78
CA GLY A 16 2.50 1.01 -65.81
C GLY A 16 3.12 2.39 -65.57
N ALA A 17 2.68 3.45 -66.25
CA ALA A 17 3.35 4.74 -66.25
C ALA A 17 2.41 5.89 -65.84
N ALA A 18 1.84 5.83 -64.64
CA ALA A 18 1.41 7.03 -63.95
C ALA A 18 2.65 7.65 -63.28
N PRO A 19 3.14 8.84 -63.69
CA PRO A 19 4.23 9.50 -63.00
C PRO A 19 3.74 9.85 -61.59
N ARG A 20 4.34 9.22 -60.58
CA ARG A 20 4.16 9.64 -59.19
C ARG A 20 4.57 11.11 -59.08
N PRO A 21 3.85 11.95 -58.32
CA PRO A 21 4.29 13.31 -58.09
C PRO A 21 5.73 13.27 -57.57
N LEU A 22 6.60 14.08 -58.18
CA LEU A 22 7.99 14.26 -57.77
C LEU A 22 8.02 14.70 -56.31
N GLU A 23 8.12 13.74 -55.39
CA GLU A 23 8.62 14.01 -54.06
C GLU A 23 10.08 14.42 -54.24
N PRO A 24 10.46 15.67 -53.96
CA PRO A 24 11.86 16.05 -54.00
C PRO A 24 12.61 15.15 -53.01
N PRO A 25 13.85 14.72 -53.33
CA PRO A 25 14.65 14.00 -52.35
C PRO A 25 14.73 14.86 -51.09
N LEU A 26 14.48 14.23 -49.94
CA LEU A 26 14.65 14.87 -48.63
C LEU A 26 16.01 15.61 -48.65
N PRO A 27 16.06 16.90 -48.28
CA PRO A 27 17.31 17.64 -48.29
C PRO A 27 18.33 16.86 -47.45
N ASP A 28 19.54 16.70 -47.98
CA ASP A 28 20.63 16.05 -47.28
C ASP A 28 21.06 16.92 -46.08
N LEU A 29 20.36 16.73 -44.96
CA LEU A 29 20.63 17.42 -43.70
C LEU A 29 21.98 17.00 -43.11
N ALA A 30 22.63 15.94 -43.60
CA ALA A 30 23.95 15.52 -43.12
C ALA A 30 25.04 16.55 -43.45
N ARG A 31 24.80 17.46 -44.40
CA ARG A 31 25.73 18.56 -44.74
C ARG A 31 25.37 19.90 -44.12
N VAL A 32 24.17 20.06 -43.57
CA VAL A 32 23.69 21.34 -43.00
C VAL A 32 23.86 21.37 -41.47
N ILE A 33 23.89 20.20 -40.85
CA ILE A 33 24.23 20.08 -39.44
C ILE A 33 25.76 19.90 -39.39
N PRO A 34 26.56 20.91 -38.98
CA PRO A 34 27.93 20.62 -38.60
C PRO A 34 27.84 19.54 -37.53
N PHE A 35 28.39 18.36 -37.80
CA PHE A 35 28.70 17.41 -36.75
C PHE A 35 29.71 18.12 -35.84
N ALA A 36 29.19 18.91 -34.90
CA ALA A 36 29.93 19.28 -33.73
C ALA A 36 30.25 17.94 -33.08
N GLN A 37 31.49 17.48 -33.25
CA GLN A 37 32.03 16.48 -32.37
C GLN A 37 31.75 17.02 -30.98
N ALA A 38 30.81 16.40 -30.27
CA ALA A 38 30.57 16.75 -28.89
C ALA A 38 31.95 16.70 -28.23
N PRO A 39 32.45 17.80 -27.65
CA PRO A 39 33.74 17.77 -26.97
C PRO A 39 33.71 16.57 -26.04
N SER A 40 34.58 15.58 -26.30
CA SER A 40 34.64 14.31 -25.58
C SER A 40 35.01 14.50 -24.11
N GLU A 41 35.32 15.73 -23.73
CA GLU A 41 35.32 16.21 -22.36
C GLU A 41 34.08 17.08 -22.15
N LYS A 42 32.95 16.45 -21.81
CA LYS A 42 31.92 17.19 -21.07
C LYS A 42 32.59 17.58 -19.75
N PRO A 43 32.89 18.87 -19.50
CA PRO A 43 33.45 19.26 -18.22
C PRO A 43 32.48 18.74 -17.15
N ALA A 44 33.03 18.15 -16.08
CA ALA A 44 32.21 17.72 -14.97
C ALA A 44 31.42 18.95 -14.50
N VAL A 45 30.14 19.02 -14.88
CA VAL A 45 29.24 20.03 -14.37
C VAL A 45 29.07 19.63 -12.91
N VAL A 46 29.91 20.20 -12.05
CA VAL A 46 29.73 20.19 -10.61
C VAL A 46 28.51 21.07 -10.39
N ILE A 47 27.34 20.48 -10.53
CA ILE A 47 26.11 21.08 -10.07
C ILE A 47 26.19 21.01 -8.56
N ASP A 48 26.79 22.03 -7.94
CA ASP A 48 26.64 22.29 -6.51
C ASP A 48 25.21 22.81 -6.29
N LEU A 49 24.24 21.92 -6.49
CA LEU A 49 22.87 22.16 -6.02
C LEU A 49 22.99 22.14 -4.50
N PRO A 50 22.88 23.29 -3.82
CA PRO A 50 22.96 23.31 -2.37
C PRO A 50 21.90 22.35 -1.86
N LEU A 51 22.33 21.30 -1.15
CA LEU A 51 21.40 20.33 -0.58
C LEU A 51 20.32 21.11 0.16
N PRO A 52 19.02 20.85 -0.12
CA PRO A 52 17.95 21.59 0.52
C PRO A 52 18.17 21.51 2.03
N ARG A 53 18.13 22.67 2.70
CA ARG A 53 18.35 22.73 4.16
C ARG A 53 17.41 21.70 4.79
N PRO A 54 17.91 20.80 5.67
CA PRO A 54 17.08 19.77 6.25
C PRO A 54 15.86 20.41 6.92
N PRO A 55 14.66 19.81 6.78
CA PRO A 55 13.44 20.38 7.30
C PRO A 55 13.61 20.71 8.79
N VAL A 56 13.25 21.93 9.14
CA VAL A 56 13.49 22.48 10.48
C VAL A 56 12.52 21.87 11.49
N ASP A 57 11.35 21.43 11.02
CA ASP A 57 10.33 20.74 11.77
C ASP A 57 10.23 19.27 11.36
N LEU A 58 9.75 18.43 12.28
CA LEU A 58 9.53 17.02 11.98
C LEU A 58 8.39 16.94 10.94
N PRO A 59 8.57 16.24 9.80
CA PRO A 59 7.50 16.05 8.84
C PRO A 59 6.30 15.33 9.46
N ALA A 60 5.13 15.50 8.86
CA ALA A 60 3.93 14.79 9.27
C ALA A 60 4.15 13.28 9.16
N PHE A 61 3.60 12.53 10.13
CA PHE A 61 3.66 11.07 10.12
C PHE A 61 2.94 10.54 8.86
N PRO A 62 3.59 9.68 8.03
CA PRO A 62 3.05 9.26 6.74
C PRO A 62 1.74 8.48 6.86
N SER A 63 0.95 8.51 5.79
CA SER A 63 -0.20 7.61 5.63
C SER A 63 0.24 6.17 5.46
N ALA A 64 -0.56 5.26 6.02
CA ALA A 64 -0.48 3.86 5.62
C ALA A 64 -0.82 3.80 4.13
N VAL A 65 -0.31 2.80 3.42
CA VAL A 65 -0.71 2.65 2.02
C VAL A 65 -1.85 1.63 1.96
N PRO A 66 -3.05 2.02 1.50
CA PRO A 66 -4.18 1.11 1.42
C PRO A 66 -3.83 -0.16 0.67
N THR A 67 -4.23 -1.27 1.26
CA THR A 67 -4.15 -2.60 0.68
C THR A 67 -5.50 -3.28 0.81
N PRO A 68 -5.83 -4.23 -0.06
CA PRO A 68 -6.98 -5.10 0.15
C PRO A 68 -6.92 -5.76 1.54
N PRO A 69 -8.08 -6.02 2.18
CA PRO A 69 -8.15 -6.73 3.44
C PRO A 69 -7.42 -8.08 3.41
N ALA A 70 -6.96 -8.52 4.57
CA ALA A 70 -6.31 -9.83 4.71
C ALA A 70 -7.31 -10.98 4.48
N ALA A 71 -8.58 -10.76 4.83
CA ALA A 71 -9.65 -11.71 4.57
C ALA A 71 -9.99 -11.77 3.08
N ASP A 72 -10.40 -12.96 2.64
CA ASP A 72 -10.86 -13.17 1.28
C ASP A 72 -12.13 -12.36 1.02
N LYS A 73 -12.07 -11.50 0.01
CA LYS A 73 -13.23 -10.73 -0.44
C LYS A 73 -14.35 -11.66 -0.92
N PRO A 74 -15.62 -11.30 -0.74
CA PRO A 74 -16.72 -12.11 -1.25
C PRO A 74 -16.63 -12.23 -2.78
N THR A 75 -16.91 -13.43 -3.26
CA THR A 75 -17.04 -13.75 -4.68
C THR A 75 -18.49 -14.12 -4.98
N ALA A 76 -18.86 -14.03 -6.26
CA ALA A 76 -20.13 -14.55 -6.74
C ALA A 76 -20.39 -16.00 -6.25
N PHE A 77 -21.65 -16.35 -6.07
CA PHE A 77 -22.02 -17.71 -5.71
C PHE A 77 -21.67 -18.65 -6.87
N ILE A 78 -20.99 -19.75 -6.54
CA ILE A 78 -20.72 -20.84 -7.48
C ILE A 78 -21.73 -21.93 -7.19
N GLN A 79 -22.53 -22.29 -8.19
CA GLN A 79 -23.47 -23.42 -8.06
C GLN A 79 -22.72 -24.72 -7.76
N SER A 80 -23.36 -25.62 -7.00
CA SER A 80 -22.78 -26.93 -6.68
C SER A 80 -22.35 -27.64 -7.96
N PRO A 81 -21.07 -28.01 -8.10
CA PRO A 81 -20.60 -28.71 -9.28
C PRO A 81 -21.36 -30.02 -9.48
N ARG A 82 -21.62 -30.37 -10.74
CA ARG A 82 -22.10 -31.71 -11.09
C ARG A 82 -21.06 -32.76 -10.67
N ALA A 83 -21.45 -34.02 -10.54
CA ALA A 83 -20.57 -35.10 -10.06
C ALA A 83 -19.23 -35.21 -10.82
N LEU A 84 -19.19 -34.81 -12.09
CA LEU A 84 -18.01 -34.85 -12.95
C LEU A 84 -17.83 -33.52 -13.71
N PRO A 85 -17.45 -32.42 -13.03
CA PRO A 85 -17.53 -31.07 -13.59
C PRO A 85 -16.44 -30.78 -14.65
N CYS A 86 -15.48 -31.69 -14.82
CA CYS A 86 -14.39 -31.56 -15.79
C CYS A 86 -14.46 -32.54 -16.95
N VAL A 87 -15.44 -33.44 -16.96
CA VAL A 87 -15.64 -34.38 -18.07
C VAL A 87 -16.05 -33.58 -19.31
N GLY A 88 -15.33 -33.78 -20.42
CA GLY A 88 -15.58 -33.05 -21.66
C GLY A 88 -14.88 -31.68 -21.77
N SER A 89 -14.24 -31.19 -20.70
CA SER A 89 -13.43 -29.94 -20.79
C SER A 89 -12.28 -30.05 -21.81
N TRP A 90 -11.71 -31.24 -21.99
CA TRP A 90 -10.69 -31.54 -23.01
C TRP A 90 -11.24 -31.52 -24.44
N LEU A 91 -12.56 -31.71 -24.62
CA LEU A 91 -13.21 -31.66 -25.93
C LEU A 91 -13.33 -30.22 -26.46
N GLY A 92 -12.95 -29.23 -25.65
CA GLY A 92 -12.95 -27.83 -26.05
C GLY A 92 -14.32 -27.17 -26.06
N ILE A 93 -15.31 -27.78 -25.41
CA ILE A 93 -16.61 -27.15 -25.20
C ILE A 93 -16.43 -26.05 -24.14
N ALA A 94 -16.81 -24.82 -24.49
CA ALA A 94 -16.54 -23.66 -23.65
C ALA A 94 -17.32 -23.70 -22.32
N THR A 95 -18.57 -24.14 -22.35
CA THR A 95 -19.40 -24.32 -21.14
C THR A 95 -18.81 -25.38 -20.20
N GLU A 96 -18.35 -26.52 -20.71
CA GLU A 96 -17.67 -27.56 -19.90
C GLU A 96 -16.34 -27.06 -19.34
N SER A 97 -15.63 -26.22 -20.10
CA SER A 97 -14.39 -25.59 -19.63
C SER A 97 -14.67 -24.60 -18.49
N LEU A 98 -15.78 -23.84 -18.57
CA LEU A 98 -16.22 -22.93 -17.53
C LEU A 98 -16.62 -23.68 -16.26
N GLU A 99 -17.45 -24.73 -16.37
CA GLU A 99 -17.83 -25.60 -15.25
C GLU A 99 -16.61 -26.18 -14.53
N CYS A 100 -15.67 -26.76 -15.30
CA CYS A 100 -14.44 -27.30 -14.75
C CYS A 100 -13.59 -26.24 -14.05
N GLY A 101 -13.51 -25.06 -14.67
CA GLY A 101 -12.81 -23.89 -14.13
C GLY A 101 -13.34 -23.47 -12.77
N ARG A 102 -14.66 -23.30 -12.63
CA ARG A 102 -15.29 -22.94 -11.35
C ARG A 102 -15.11 -24.02 -10.29
N ALA A 103 -15.24 -25.29 -10.67
CA ALA A 103 -15.03 -26.41 -9.74
C ALA A 103 -13.59 -26.47 -9.23
N ARG A 104 -12.58 -26.21 -10.08
CA ARG A 104 -11.18 -26.12 -9.68
C ARG A 104 -10.90 -24.91 -8.81
N PHE A 105 -11.49 -23.75 -9.13
CA PHE A 105 -11.40 -22.55 -8.29
C PHE A 105 -11.92 -22.82 -6.87
N GLN A 106 -13.09 -23.47 -6.73
CA GLN A 106 -13.66 -23.84 -5.43
C GLN A 106 -12.73 -24.73 -4.60
N ARG A 107 -11.97 -25.62 -5.24
CA ARG A 107 -11.01 -26.52 -4.58
C ARG A 107 -9.69 -25.84 -4.23
N GLY A 108 -9.43 -24.65 -4.75
CA GLY A 108 -8.16 -23.95 -4.60
C GLY A 108 -7.09 -24.32 -5.64
N ASP A 109 -7.46 -25.09 -6.66
CA ASP A 109 -6.55 -25.53 -7.75
C ASP A 109 -6.37 -24.41 -8.78
N PHE A 110 -5.86 -23.24 -8.36
CA PHE A 110 -5.95 -22.00 -9.14
C PHE A 110 -5.22 -22.06 -10.50
N GLU A 111 -4.07 -22.72 -10.61
CA GLU A 111 -3.37 -22.85 -11.89
C GLU A 111 -4.15 -23.72 -12.90
N ASP A 112 -4.84 -24.76 -12.43
CA ASP A 112 -5.66 -25.60 -13.30
C ASP A 112 -7.01 -24.97 -13.59
N ALA A 113 -7.55 -24.17 -12.66
CA ALA A 113 -8.70 -23.32 -12.90
C ALA A 113 -8.40 -22.30 -13.99
N TYR A 114 -7.22 -21.67 -13.95
CA TYR A 114 -6.76 -20.71 -14.94
C TYR A 114 -6.79 -21.32 -16.35
N LYS A 115 -6.18 -22.49 -16.56
CA LYS A 115 -6.16 -23.17 -17.87
C LYS A 115 -7.57 -23.46 -18.40
N ALA A 116 -8.47 -23.93 -17.53
CA ALA A 116 -9.84 -24.26 -17.92
C ALA A 116 -10.65 -23.01 -18.26
N LEU A 117 -10.56 -21.95 -17.45
CA LEU A 117 -11.27 -20.69 -17.64
C LEU A 117 -10.74 -19.90 -18.84
N GLU A 118 -9.42 -19.91 -19.08
CA GLU A 118 -8.82 -19.34 -20.29
C GLU A 118 -9.36 -20.04 -21.55
N ASN A 119 -9.49 -21.38 -21.53
CA ASN A 119 -10.10 -22.11 -22.62
C ASN A 119 -11.57 -21.73 -22.82
N ALA A 120 -12.33 -21.51 -21.74
CA ALA A 120 -13.72 -21.06 -21.81
C ALA A 120 -13.84 -19.67 -22.44
N VAL A 121 -13.01 -18.70 -22.02
CA VAL A 121 -12.99 -17.35 -22.59
C VAL A 121 -12.58 -17.38 -24.07
N ARG A 122 -11.61 -18.21 -24.46
CA ARG A 122 -11.11 -18.29 -25.83
C ARG A 122 -12.10 -18.92 -26.81
N LYS A 123 -12.84 -19.94 -26.37
CA LYS A 123 -13.75 -20.72 -27.23
C LYS A 123 -15.20 -20.30 -27.13
N GLY A 124 -15.55 -19.49 -26.13
CA GLY A 124 -16.90 -18.99 -25.94
C GLY A 124 -17.30 -17.97 -26.99
N THR A 125 -18.55 -18.07 -27.44
CA THR A 125 -19.17 -17.10 -28.36
C THR A 125 -20.40 -16.43 -27.75
N ASP A 126 -21.03 -17.07 -26.77
CA ASP A 126 -22.15 -16.50 -26.03
C ASP A 126 -21.68 -15.39 -25.08
N ARG A 127 -22.36 -14.24 -25.12
CA ARG A 127 -21.95 -13.04 -24.42
C ARG A 127 -22.12 -13.15 -22.90
N GLU A 128 -23.17 -13.80 -22.43
CA GLU A 128 -23.43 -13.98 -21.00
C GLU A 128 -22.40 -14.94 -20.39
N MET A 129 -22.18 -16.08 -21.05
CA MET A 129 -21.15 -17.05 -20.65
C MET A 129 -19.74 -16.45 -20.69
N LEU A 130 -19.42 -15.63 -21.69
CA LEU A 130 -18.13 -14.94 -21.75
C LEU A 130 -17.93 -13.96 -20.58
N ARG A 131 -18.97 -13.25 -20.14
CA ARG A 131 -18.88 -12.36 -18.96
C ARG A 131 -18.59 -13.17 -17.71
N GLU A 132 -19.29 -14.28 -17.53
CA GLU A 132 -19.05 -15.20 -16.43
C GLU A 132 -17.61 -15.76 -16.45
N ALA A 133 -17.18 -16.28 -17.60
CA ALA A 133 -15.86 -16.87 -17.76
C ALA A 133 -14.74 -15.86 -17.50
N ARG A 134 -14.89 -14.61 -17.98
CA ARG A 134 -13.94 -13.52 -17.70
C ARG A 134 -13.92 -13.16 -16.22
N TYR A 135 -15.08 -13.09 -15.57
CA TYR A 135 -15.16 -12.83 -14.13
C TYR A 135 -14.41 -13.91 -13.34
N TRP A 136 -14.71 -15.19 -13.57
CA TRP A 136 -14.04 -16.29 -12.86
C TRP A 136 -12.55 -16.40 -13.18
N LEU A 137 -12.16 -16.11 -14.43
CA LEU A 137 -10.74 -16.03 -14.79
C LEU A 137 -10.05 -14.90 -14.04
N GLY A 138 -10.70 -13.74 -13.91
CA GLY A 138 -10.22 -12.61 -13.11
C GLY A 138 -10.06 -12.96 -11.63
N GLU A 139 -11.05 -13.64 -11.03
CA GLU A 139 -10.96 -14.12 -9.64
C GLU A 139 -9.81 -15.11 -9.46
N THR A 140 -9.61 -16.00 -10.43
CA THR A 140 -8.50 -16.95 -10.41
C THR A 140 -7.15 -16.24 -10.51
N LEU A 141 -7.01 -15.27 -11.42
CA LEU A 141 -5.81 -14.46 -11.57
C LEU A 141 -5.48 -13.63 -10.32
N TRP A 142 -6.51 -13.12 -9.63
CA TRP A 142 -6.35 -12.46 -8.33
C TRP A 142 -5.75 -13.40 -7.28
N ARG A 143 -6.20 -14.66 -7.22
CA ARG A 143 -5.65 -15.68 -6.31
C ARG A 143 -4.22 -16.07 -6.65
N LEU A 144 -3.85 -15.98 -7.93
CA LEU A 144 -2.49 -16.19 -8.43
C LEU A 144 -1.59 -14.93 -8.34
N ASP A 145 -2.07 -13.86 -7.69
CA ASP A 145 -1.40 -12.55 -7.58
C ASP A 145 -1.09 -11.86 -8.94
N ARG A 146 -1.73 -12.29 -10.02
CA ARG A 146 -1.63 -11.69 -11.36
C ARG A 146 -2.60 -10.52 -11.50
N THR A 147 -2.40 -9.52 -10.66
CA THR A 147 -3.36 -8.42 -10.39
C THR A 147 -3.72 -7.59 -11.63
N GLU A 148 -2.75 -7.25 -12.48
CA GLU A 148 -3.01 -6.43 -13.68
C GLU A 148 -3.91 -7.15 -14.69
N GLN A 149 -3.71 -8.46 -14.88
CA GLN A 149 -4.53 -9.28 -15.77
C GLN A 149 -5.95 -9.44 -15.20
N ALA A 150 -6.06 -9.60 -13.88
CA ALA A 150 -7.35 -9.64 -13.19
C ALA A 150 -8.12 -8.31 -13.35
N ASP A 151 -7.45 -7.16 -13.11
CA ASP A 151 -8.04 -5.81 -13.28
C ASP A 151 -8.61 -5.63 -14.69
N TRP A 152 -7.86 -6.03 -15.72
CA TRP A 152 -8.29 -5.91 -17.10
C TRP A 152 -9.60 -6.69 -17.36
N LEU A 153 -9.68 -7.95 -16.93
CA LEU A 153 -10.88 -8.77 -17.11
C LEU A 153 -12.08 -8.22 -16.34
N PHE A 154 -11.88 -7.81 -15.08
CA PHE A 154 -12.96 -7.25 -14.28
C PHE A 154 -13.51 -5.96 -14.89
N ARG A 155 -12.63 -5.08 -15.40
CA ARG A 155 -13.08 -3.86 -16.07
C ARG A 155 -13.87 -4.13 -17.33
N GLN A 156 -13.52 -5.16 -18.11
CA GLN A 156 -14.32 -5.55 -19.27
C GLN A 156 -15.73 -5.98 -18.86
N VAL A 157 -15.84 -6.87 -17.87
CA VAL A 157 -17.15 -7.35 -17.39
C VAL A 157 -17.97 -6.20 -16.81
N ALA A 158 -17.35 -5.31 -16.04
CA ALA A 158 -18.00 -4.16 -15.43
C ALA A 158 -18.44 -3.11 -16.47
N GLN A 159 -17.72 -2.92 -17.58
CA GLN A 159 -18.11 -1.96 -18.63
C GLN A 159 -19.33 -2.45 -19.43
N ASP A 160 -19.44 -3.75 -19.67
CA ASP A 160 -20.47 -4.33 -20.52
C ASP A 160 -21.87 -4.31 -19.89
N ALA A 161 -21.97 -4.44 -18.56
CA ALA A 161 -23.23 -4.45 -17.81
C ALA A 161 -22.98 -4.18 -16.31
N PRO A 162 -22.60 -2.96 -15.91
CA PRO A 162 -22.09 -2.68 -14.55
C PRO A 162 -23.05 -3.04 -13.41
N ARG A 163 -24.36 -3.09 -13.67
CA ARG A 163 -25.40 -3.26 -12.63
C ARG A 163 -26.25 -4.51 -12.81
N GLN A 164 -25.86 -5.43 -13.69
CA GLN A 164 -26.58 -6.67 -13.96
C GLN A 164 -25.59 -7.84 -13.99
N ASP A 165 -26.10 -9.04 -13.74
CA ASP A 165 -25.37 -10.30 -13.84
C ASP A 165 -24.03 -10.26 -13.06
N TRP A 166 -22.93 -10.39 -13.79
CA TRP A 166 -21.55 -10.41 -13.32
C TRP A 166 -20.96 -9.02 -13.08
N GLY A 167 -21.59 -7.96 -13.58
CA GLY A 167 -21.02 -6.61 -13.53
C GLY A 167 -20.91 -6.06 -12.10
N VAL A 168 -21.86 -6.37 -11.22
CA VAL A 168 -21.83 -5.95 -9.82
C VAL A 168 -20.63 -6.58 -9.09
N TRP A 169 -20.40 -7.88 -9.32
CA TRP A 169 -19.25 -8.60 -8.78
C TRP A 169 -17.93 -8.12 -9.39
N ALA A 170 -17.92 -7.85 -10.69
CA ALA A 170 -16.76 -7.33 -11.39
C ALA A 170 -16.41 -5.89 -10.96
N LEU A 171 -17.39 -5.03 -10.65
CA LEU A 171 -17.14 -3.70 -10.10
C LEU A 171 -16.47 -3.77 -8.73
N HIS A 172 -17.00 -4.62 -7.87
CA HIS A 172 -16.40 -4.87 -6.56
C HIS A 172 -14.94 -5.36 -6.71
N ALA A 173 -14.71 -6.35 -7.57
CA ALA A 173 -13.36 -6.88 -7.81
C ALA A 173 -12.43 -5.85 -8.49
N SER A 174 -12.95 -5.01 -9.39
CA SER A 174 -12.22 -3.91 -10.01
C SER A 174 -11.78 -2.86 -8.99
N GLY A 175 -12.62 -2.54 -8.01
CA GLY A 175 -12.23 -1.64 -6.91
C GLY A 175 -11.06 -2.17 -6.10
N TRP A 176 -11.07 -3.46 -5.76
CA TRP A 176 -9.98 -4.10 -5.00
C TRP A 176 -8.68 -4.23 -5.79
N THR A 177 -8.77 -4.56 -7.08
CA THR A 177 -7.60 -4.60 -7.96
C THR A 177 -7.01 -3.20 -8.15
N ALA A 178 -7.84 -2.17 -8.34
CA ALA A 178 -7.38 -0.78 -8.39
C ALA A 178 -6.67 -0.35 -7.08
N LEU A 179 -7.16 -0.72 -5.90
CA LEU A 179 -6.46 -0.45 -4.63
C LEU A 179 -5.09 -1.14 -4.56
N ARG A 180 -5.01 -2.42 -4.97
CA ARG A 180 -3.74 -3.16 -5.00
C ARG A 180 -2.73 -2.52 -5.97
N LEU A 181 -3.22 -2.01 -7.10
CA LEU A 181 -2.44 -1.25 -8.09
C LEU A 181 -2.15 0.19 -7.68
N ARG A 182 -2.56 0.62 -6.48
CA ARG A 182 -2.37 1.99 -5.94
C ARG A 182 -3.14 3.07 -6.70
N GLU A 183 -4.20 2.69 -7.38
CA GLU A 183 -5.02 3.60 -8.19
C GLU A 183 -6.28 4.02 -7.43
N GLY A 184 -6.07 4.80 -6.36
CA GLY A 184 -7.14 5.19 -5.43
C GLY A 184 -8.33 5.92 -6.09
N ALA A 185 -8.08 6.71 -7.15
CA ALA A 185 -9.15 7.39 -7.89
C ALA A 185 -10.05 6.38 -8.64
N ARG A 186 -9.45 5.42 -9.35
CA ARG A 186 -10.22 4.35 -10.03
C ARG A 186 -10.96 3.48 -9.03
N ALA A 187 -10.32 3.15 -7.91
CA ALA A 187 -10.95 2.34 -6.87
C ALA A 187 -12.19 3.05 -6.30
N ARG A 188 -12.07 4.35 -6.00
CA ARG A 188 -13.20 5.17 -5.56
C ARG A 188 -14.34 5.10 -6.57
N ASP A 189 -14.06 5.33 -7.85
CA ASP A 189 -15.09 5.37 -8.89
C ASP A 189 -15.78 4.01 -9.05
N ALA A 190 -15.03 2.91 -8.99
CA ALA A 190 -15.60 1.55 -9.05
C ALA A 190 -16.52 1.24 -7.86
N PHE A 191 -16.08 1.54 -6.62
CA PHE A 191 -16.91 1.32 -5.43
C PHE A 191 -18.09 2.30 -5.33
N SER A 192 -17.93 3.55 -5.77
CA SER A 192 -19.05 4.49 -5.88
C SER A 192 -20.09 4.01 -6.88
N MET A 193 -19.66 3.47 -8.03
CA MET A 193 -20.60 2.92 -9.01
C MET A 193 -21.29 1.65 -8.52
N LEU A 194 -20.59 0.79 -7.78
CA LEU A 194 -21.17 -0.37 -7.09
C LEU A 194 -22.30 0.07 -6.13
N LEU A 195 -22.00 1.05 -5.26
CA LEU A 195 -22.91 1.49 -4.20
C LEU A 195 -24.01 2.45 -4.66
N ALA A 196 -24.01 2.86 -5.94
CA ALA A 196 -25.05 3.72 -6.52
C ALA A 196 -26.39 2.99 -6.76
N GLY A 197 -26.44 1.67 -6.60
CA GLY A 197 -27.65 0.86 -6.76
C GLY A 197 -27.77 -0.26 -5.71
N PRO A 198 -28.83 -1.08 -5.82
CA PRO A 198 -29.02 -2.23 -4.95
C PRO A 198 -27.80 -3.14 -4.98
N THR A 199 -27.15 -3.32 -3.83
CA THR A 199 -25.96 -4.15 -3.68
C THR A 199 -26.27 -5.28 -2.69
N PRO A 200 -26.09 -6.56 -3.05
CA PRO A 200 -26.39 -7.66 -2.15
C PRO A 200 -25.43 -7.71 -0.97
N SER A 201 -25.88 -8.18 0.19
CA SER A 201 -24.99 -8.48 1.31
C SER A 201 -24.14 -9.74 1.01
N PRO A 202 -22.85 -9.80 1.41
CA PRO A 202 -22.10 -8.78 2.15
C PRO A 202 -21.37 -7.76 1.24
N LEU A 203 -21.65 -7.74 -0.06
CA LEU A 203 -20.95 -6.91 -1.05
C LEU A 203 -21.10 -5.41 -0.78
N ASP A 204 -22.22 -5.01 -0.18
CA ASP A 204 -22.47 -3.62 0.23
C ASP A 204 -21.49 -3.17 1.33
N ALA A 205 -21.30 -3.98 2.37
CA ALA A 205 -20.40 -3.69 3.47
C ALA A 205 -18.93 -3.66 3.02
N TRP A 206 -18.53 -4.64 2.21
CA TRP A 206 -17.18 -4.67 1.62
C TRP A 206 -16.96 -3.53 0.63
N GLY A 207 -17.98 -3.18 -0.17
CA GLY A 207 -17.95 -2.03 -1.06
C GLY A 207 -17.76 -0.70 -0.32
N ARG A 208 -18.48 -0.50 0.79
CA ARG A 208 -18.31 0.69 1.66
C ARG A 208 -16.91 0.75 2.27
N HIS A 209 -16.37 -0.39 2.71
CA HIS A 209 -15.01 -0.46 3.21
C HIS A 209 -13.98 -0.09 2.12
N GLY A 210 -14.14 -0.64 0.92
CA GLY A 210 -13.31 -0.32 -0.24
C GLY A 210 -13.40 1.15 -0.66
N LEU A 211 -14.59 1.74 -0.64
CA LEU A 211 -14.80 3.17 -0.89
C LEU A 211 -14.04 4.03 0.14
N ALA A 212 -14.18 3.70 1.43
CA ALA A 212 -13.48 4.41 2.50
C ALA A 212 -11.95 4.33 2.36
N LEU A 213 -11.42 3.14 2.04
CA LEU A 213 -10.00 2.95 1.75
C LEU A 213 -9.52 3.76 0.54
N SER A 214 -10.36 3.87 -0.48
CA SER A 214 -10.06 4.66 -1.69
C SER A 214 -10.03 6.15 -1.38
N LEU A 215 -10.96 6.64 -0.55
CA LEU A 215 -10.98 8.02 -0.07
C LEU A 215 -9.78 8.33 0.84
N TYR A 216 -9.39 7.39 1.70
CA TYR A 216 -8.17 7.45 2.49
C TYR A 216 -6.93 7.54 1.58
N ALA A 217 -6.84 6.73 0.53
CA ALA A 217 -5.71 6.78 -0.42
C ALA A 217 -5.56 8.16 -1.09
N LEU A 218 -6.68 8.85 -1.28
CA LEU A 218 -6.75 10.19 -1.88
C LEU A 218 -6.57 11.33 -0.86
N GLY A 219 -6.40 11.02 0.42
CA GLY A 219 -6.30 12.01 1.49
C GLY A 219 -7.61 12.73 1.82
N ARG A 220 -8.76 12.18 1.40
CA ARG A 220 -10.10 12.73 1.66
C ARG A 220 -10.64 12.19 2.98
N TRP A 221 -10.02 12.60 4.08
CA TRP A 221 -10.23 12.00 5.41
C TRP A 221 -11.67 12.12 5.91
N GLU A 222 -12.29 13.28 5.72
CA GLU A 222 -13.66 13.56 6.17
C GLU A 222 -14.69 12.68 5.44
N GLU A 223 -14.45 12.38 4.17
CA GLU A 223 -15.34 11.50 3.40
C GLU A 223 -15.09 10.03 3.74
N ALA A 224 -13.84 9.66 4.02
CA ALA A 224 -13.49 8.33 4.47
C ALA A 224 -14.12 8.01 5.85
N ASP A 225 -14.05 8.95 6.80
CA ASP A 225 -14.71 8.88 8.11
C ASP A 225 -16.23 8.69 7.99
N LYS A 226 -16.88 9.46 7.10
CA LYS A 226 -18.31 9.28 6.81
C LYS A 226 -18.62 7.88 6.28
N ALA A 227 -17.81 7.37 5.35
CA ALA A 227 -18.03 6.05 4.76
C ALA A 227 -17.86 4.91 5.79
N TRP A 228 -16.85 4.99 6.67
CA TRP A 228 -16.68 4.02 7.76
C TRP A 228 -17.78 4.14 8.82
N THR A 229 -18.17 5.35 9.21
CA THR A 229 -19.28 5.56 10.15
C THR A 229 -20.58 4.96 9.62
N GLN A 230 -20.86 5.12 8.33
CA GLN A 230 -22.02 4.47 7.69
C GLN A 230 -21.92 2.95 7.72
N LEU A 231 -20.75 2.38 7.40
CA LEU A 231 -20.52 0.94 7.49
C LEU A 231 -20.71 0.40 8.91
N GLU A 232 -20.18 1.09 9.92
CA GLU A 232 -20.33 0.73 11.33
C GLU A 232 -21.79 0.77 11.76
N SER A 233 -22.56 1.77 11.33
CA SER A 233 -24.00 1.87 11.63
C SER A 233 -24.83 0.75 11.01
N ALA A 234 -24.43 0.26 9.83
CA ALA A 234 -25.09 -0.85 9.14
C ALA A 234 -24.66 -2.23 9.66
N GLY A 235 -23.60 -2.29 10.46
CA GLY A 235 -22.98 -3.51 10.96
C GLY A 235 -21.77 -3.93 10.13
N VAL A 236 -20.62 -4.07 10.80
CA VAL A 236 -19.37 -4.47 10.16
C VAL A 236 -19.27 -6.00 10.11
N PRO A 237 -19.07 -6.62 8.94
CA PRO A 237 -18.83 -8.05 8.85
C PRO A 237 -17.58 -8.47 9.65
N PRO A 238 -17.63 -9.58 10.42
CA PRO A 238 -16.50 -10.06 11.21
C PRO A 238 -15.17 -10.17 10.44
N PRO A 239 -15.14 -10.62 9.17
CA PRO A 239 -13.89 -10.74 8.41
C PRO A 239 -13.13 -9.43 8.18
N ILE A 240 -13.80 -8.28 8.18
CA ILE A 240 -13.18 -6.95 7.94
C ILE A 240 -13.23 -6.03 9.16
N ALA A 241 -13.80 -6.49 10.28
CA ALA A 241 -13.97 -5.66 11.47
C ALA A 241 -12.63 -5.12 12.01
N ARG A 242 -11.57 -5.94 11.99
CA ARG A 242 -10.24 -5.50 12.44
C ARG A 242 -9.57 -4.54 11.47
N ASP A 243 -9.73 -4.73 10.16
CA ASP A 243 -9.27 -3.76 9.15
C ASP A 243 -9.96 -2.41 9.33
N VAL A 244 -11.28 -2.40 9.58
CA VAL A 244 -12.03 -1.16 9.87
C VAL A 244 -11.47 -0.46 11.10
N LEU A 245 -11.19 -1.17 12.20
CA LEU A 245 -10.57 -0.57 13.40
C LEU A 245 -9.25 0.12 13.09
N PHE A 246 -8.40 -0.51 12.28
CA PHE A 246 -7.12 0.06 11.88
C PHE A 246 -7.29 1.31 11.01
N TRP A 247 -8.03 1.20 9.91
CA TRP A 247 -8.11 2.25 8.89
C TRP A 247 -8.96 3.43 9.33
N HIS A 248 -10.10 3.19 9.97
CA HIS A 248 -10.93 4.25 10.54
C HIS A 248 -10.21 4.94 11.70
N GLY A 249 -9.53 4.16 12.57
CA GLY A 249 -8.71 4.70 13.64
C GLY A 249 -7.62 5.66 13.13
N ASP A 250 -6.86 5.28 12.11
CA ASP A 250 -5.84 6.18 11.53
C ASP A 250 -6.46 7.42 10.87
N THR A 251 -7.64 7.29 10.26
CA THR A 251 -8.40 8.40 9.67
C THR A 251 -8.82 9.42 10.71
N LEU A 252 -9.35 8.96 11.84
CA LEU A 252 -9.72 9.83 12.96
C LEU A 252 -8.50 10.58 13.50
N GLY A 253 -7.33 9.95 13.54
CA GLY A 253 -6.08 10.61 13.95
C GLY A 253 -5.70 11.75 13.00
N ARG A 254 -5.92 11.57 11.70
CA ARG A 254 -5.71 12.60 10.67
C ARG A 254 -6.72 13.75 10.74
N LEU A 255 -7.90 13.49 11.29
CA LEU A 255 -8.94 14.48 11.59
C LEU A 255 -8.76 15.15 12.97
N ASP A 256 -7.58 15.03 13.59
CA ASP A 256 -7.26 15.57 14.92
C ASP A 256 -8.09 14.95 16.07
N GLN A 257 -8.73 13.81 15.84
CA GLN A 257 -9.51 13.07 16.84
C GLN A 257 -8.66 11.98 17.51
N ALA A 258 -7.49 12.37 18.02
CA ALA A 258 -6.44 11.47 18.48
C ALA A 258 -6.89 10.47 19.57
N ALA A 259 -7.76 10.88 20.50
CA ALA A 259 -8.27 10.00 21.55
C ALA A 259 -9.18 8.88 21.01
N ARG A 260 -9.99 9.18 19.98
CA ARG A 260 -10.82 8.16 19.30
C ARG A 260 -9.95 7.23 18.47
N ALA A 261 -8.98 7.79 17.75
CA ALA A 261 -7.99 7.03 16.99
C ALA A 261 -7.23 6.02 17.86
N GLU A 262 -6.74 6.47 19.02
CA GLU A 262 -6.06 5.63 19.99
C GLU A 262 -6.95 4.48 20.46
N THR A 263 -8.22 4.75 20.80
CA THR A 263 -9.16 3.72 21.25
C THR A 263 -9.34 2.63 20.21
N MET A 264 -9.60 2.99 18.95
CA MET A 264 -9.79 2.03 17.86
C MET A 264 -8.53 1.22 17.57
N LEU A 265 -7.37 1.87 17.52
CA LEU A 265 -6.10 1.19 17.26
C LEU A 265 -5.67 0.30 18.44
N ARG A 266 -6.00 0.68 19.67
CA ARG A 266 -5.79 -0.18 20.84
C ARG A 266 -6.61 -1.47 20.71
N GLN A 267 -7.90 -1.37 20.38
CA GLN A 267 -8.75 -2.54 20.11
C GLN A 267 -8.18 -3.40 18.97
N PHE A 268 -7.72 -2.77 17.88
CA PHE A 268 -7.06 -3.48 16.78
C PHE A 268 -5.84 -4.29 17.26
N THR A 269 -4.94 -3.68 18.05
CA THR A 269 -3.71 -4.34 18.54
C THR A 269 -3.97 -5.43 19.58
N GLN A 270 -5.10 -5.39 20.30
CA GLN A 270 -5.47 -6.44 21.26
C GLN A 270 -6.00 -7.72 20.59
N GLY A 271 -6.41 -7.65 19.32
CA GLY A 271 -6.96 -8.80 18.57
C GLY A 271 -5.93 -9.84 18.10
N GLY A 272 -4.65 -9.72 18.46
CA GLY A 272 -3.60 -10.69 18.08
C GLY A 272 -3.04 -10.50 16.67
N ALA A 273 -2.53 -11.58 16.07
CA ALA A 273 -1.83 -11.56 14.79
C ALA A 273 -2.67 -10.92 13.66
N HIS A 274 -2.04 -10.07 12.85
CA HIS A 274 -2.65 -9.39 11.71
C HIS A 274 -1.56 -8.85 10.77
N PRO A 275 -1.74 -8.86 9.44
CA PRO A 275 -0.73 -8.28 8.52
C PRO A 275 -0.43 -6.80 8.79
N LEU A 276 -1.46 -6.03 9.16
CA LEU A 276 -1.33 -4.61 9.54
C LEU A 276 -0.86 -4.40 11.00
N PHE A 277 -0.52 -5.46 11.75
CA PHE A 277 -0.19 -5.34 13.17
C PHE A 277 0.98 -4.38 13.44
N PRO A 278 2.15 -4.47 12.77
CA PRO A 278 3.25 -3.54 13.02
C PRO A 278 2.87 -2.08 12.71
N ALA A 279 2.14 -1.87 11.62
CA ALA A 279 1.65 -0.56 11.21
C ALA A 279 0.66 0.02 12.25
N GLY A 280 -0.17 -0.84 12.85
CA GLY A 280 -1.17 -0.44 13.85
C GLY A 280 -0.55 -0.10 15.19
N VAL A 281 0.44 -0.87 15.64
CA VAL A 281 1.23 -0.54 16.85
C VAL A 281 1.93 0.80 16.68
N LEU A 282 2.51 1.06 15.52
CA LEU A 282 3.16 2.34 15.26
C LEU A 282 2.17 3.51 15.32
N ARG A 283 1.02 3.37 14.66
CA ARG A 283 -0.06 4.37 14.63
C ARG A 283 -0.65 4.61 16.01
N LEU A 284 -0.86 3.55 16.79
CA LEU A 284 -1.26 3.65 18.19
C LEU A 284 -0.29 4.54 18.98
N GLY A 285 1.03 4.37 18.77
CA GLY A 285 2.03 5.21 19.42
C GLY A 285 1.95 6.69 19.03
N TRP A 286 1.77 6.98 17.73
CA TRP A 286 1.64 8.36 17.25
C TRP A 286 0.36 9.04 17.72
N TRP A 287 -0.78 8.34 17.66
CA TRP A 287 -2.06 8.92 18.06
C TRP A 287 -2.23 8.99 19.57
N ALA A 288 -1.67 8.05 20.35
CA ALA A 288 -1.58 8.20 21.81
C ALA A 288 -0.73 9.41 22.20
N LEU A 289 0.38 9.66 21.50
CA LEU A 289 1.21 10.84 21.75
C LEU A 289 0.47 12.15 21.43
N ALA A 290 -0.30 12.17 20.33
CA ALA A 290 -1.15 13.31 19.97
C ALA A 290 -2.29 13.53 20.97
N ALA A 291 -2.85 12.46 21.54
CA ALA A 291 -3.86 12.52 22.60
C ALA A 291 -3.28 12.95 23.97
N GLY A 292 -1.96 13.10 24.10
CA GLY A 292 -1.29 13.45 25.36
C GLY A 292 -0.95 12.26 26.26
N HIS A 293 -1.29 11.04 25.85
CA HIS A 293 -1.02 9.78 26.54
C HIS A 293 0.41 9.28 26.25
N ALA A 294 1.40 10.05 26.71
CA ALA A 294 2.81 9.78 26.42
C ALA A 294 3.35 8.43 26.96
N PRO A 295 2.96 7.94 28.16
CA PRO A 295 3.35 6.61 28.63
C PRO A 295 2.90 5.48 27.70
N GLU A 296 1.65 5.55 27.23
CA GLU A 296 1.03 4.61 26.29
C GLU A 296 1.76 4.66 24.94
N ALA A 297 2.09 5.85 24.47
CA ALA A 297 2.89 6.04 23.27
C ALA A 297 4.27 5.37 23.39
N VAL A 298 4.98 5.55 24.51
CA VAL A 298 6.27 4.89 24.77
C VAL A 298 6.13 3.37 24.72
N ALA A 299 5.08 2.81 25.33
CA ALA A 299 4.83 1.38 25.31
C ALA A 299 4.61 0.86 23.88
N ALA A 300 3.77 1.54 23.10
CA ALA A 300 3.50 1.18 21.72
C ALA A 300 4.76 1.25 20.83
N PHE A 301 5.54 2.33 20.90
CA PHE A 301 6.77 2.44 20.12
C PHE A 301 7.84 1.41 20.50
N ARG A 302 7.89 0.97 21.77
CA ARG A 302 8.78 -0.12 22.21
C ARG A 302 8.29 -1.50 21.76
N ALA A 303 6.98 -1.68 21.65
CA ALA A 303 6.36 -2.90 21.14
C ALA A 303 6.46 -3.03 19.60
N TYR A 304 6.79 -1.94 18.89
CA TYR A 304 6.96 -1.96 17.45
C TYR A 304 8.12 -2.88 17.02
N SER A 305 7.80 -3.87 16.21
CA SER A 305 8.73 -4.89 15.71
C SER A 305 8.94 -4.85 14.19
N GLY A 306 8.35 -3.88 13.48
CA GLY A 306 8.45 -3.76 12.02
C GLY A 306 9.77 -3.15 11.52
N SER A 307 10.05 -3.33 10.22
CA SER A 307 11.23 -2.76 9.54
C SER A 307 10.91 -1.54 8.67
N ALA A 308 9.72 -1.49 8.06
CA ALA A 308 9.38 -0.49 7.05
C ALA A 308 9.32 0.96 7.59
N GLU A 309 8.99 1.13 8.86
CA GLU A 309 8.76 2.44 9.50
C GLU A 309 9.60 2.62 10.77
N THR A 310 10.74 1.90 10.89
CA THR A 310 11.60 1.92 12.09
C THR A 310 12.13 3.32 12.44
N GLU A 311 12.40 4.16 11.45
CA GLU A 311 12.84 5.54 11.68
C GLU A 311 11.72 6.38 12.30
N TRP A 312 10.49 6.22 11.82
CA TRP A 312 9.32 6.87 12.41
C TRP A 312 9.05 6.36 13.83
N ALA A 313 9.18 5.06 14.08
CA ALA A 313 9.09 4.50 15.43
C ALA A 313 10.15 5.13 16.38
N SER A 314 11.39 5.28 15.89
CA SER A 314 12.48 5.88 16.67
C SER A 314 12.26 7.37 16.95
N ALA A 315 11.73 8.11 15.96
CA ALA A 315 11.39 9.53 16.12
C ALA A 315 10.23 9.72 17.10
N GLY A 316 9.16 8.94 16.96
CA GLY A 316 8.01 8.94 17.86
C GLY A 316 8.40 8.57 19.29
N LEU A 317 9.20 7.50 19.47
CA LEU A 317 9.73 7.11 20.78
C LEU A 317 10.57 8.24 21.40
N ALA A 318 11.45 8.86 20.61
CA ALA A 318 12.24 9.99 21.10
C ALA A 318 11.35 11.14 21.57
N GLN A 319 10.28 11.46 20.83
CA GLN A 319 9.35 12.53 21.20
C GLN A 319 8.57 12.18 22.47
N ALA A 320 8.03 10.97 22.57
CA ALA A 320 7.30 10.51 23.74
C ALA A 320 8.19 10.51 25.01
N LEU A 321 9.45 10.06 24.90
CA LEU A 321 10.41 10.07 26.01
C LEU A 321 10.81 11.48 26.46
N LEU A 322 10.81 12.48 25.56
CA LEU A 322 11.02 13.88 25.94
C LEU A 322 9.85 14.41 26.79
N VAL A 323 8.62 14.00 26.48
CA VAL A 323 7.42 14.39 27.23
C VAL A 323 7.40 13.73 28.60
N THR A 324 7.73 12.44 28.71
CA THR A 324 7.79 11.72 29.98
C THR A 324 9.03 12.02 30.83
N GLY A 325 10.01 12.75 30.28
CA GLY A 325 11.21 13.17 30.99
C GLY A 325 12.36 12.14 31.00
N ASP A 326 12.28 11.06 30.23
CA ASP A 326 13.39 10.13 30.01
C ASP A 326 14.37 10.68 28.95
N TRP A 327 15.19 11.63 29.39
CA TRP A 327 16.20 12.28 28.54
C TRP A 327 17.31 11.35 28.07
N ALA A 328 17.60 10.28 28.83
CA ALA A 328 18.63 9.33 28.46
C ALA A 328 18.14 8.44 27.31
N GLY A 329 16.93 7.90 27.45
CA GLY A 329 16.23 7.16 26.40
C GLY A 329 16.03 8.01 25.14
N ALA A 330 15.53 9.25 25.29
CA ALA A 330 15.35 10.15 24.14
C ALA A 330 16.67 10.40 23.39
N ARG A 331 17.80 10.58 24.10
CA ARG A 331 19.12 10.72 23.44
C ARG A 331 19.52 9.46 22.67
N LYS A 332 19.28 8.28 23.24
CA LYS A 332 19.56 6.99 22.59
C LYS A 332 18.75 6.83 21.30
N SER A 333 17.45 7.12 21.33
CA SER A 333 16.58 7.04 20.15
C SER A 333 17.01 8.01 19.03
N VAL A 334 17.38 9.25 19.38
CA VAL A 334 17.90 10.21 18.38
C VAL A 334 19.28 9.81 17.84
N ALA A 335 20.13 9.18 18.66
CA ALA A 335 21.41 8.64 18.19
C ALA A 335 21.20 7.50 17.19
N ALA A 336 20.19 6.64 17.39
CA ALA A 336 19.83 5.59 16.45
C ALA A 336 19.41 6.15 15.08
N LEU A 337 18.63 7.24 15.05
CA LEU A 337 18.30 7.96 13.81
C LEU A 337 19.55 8.50 13.11
N SER A 338 20.48 9.05 13.89
CA SER A 338 21.73 9.63 13.36
C SER A 338 22.63 8.54 12.77
N ALA A 339 22.73 7.38 13.42
CA ALA A 339 23.50 6.23 12.95
C ALA A 339 22.98 5.70 11.60
N ARG A 340 21.66 5.76 11.38
CA ARG A 340 21.01 5.39 10.11
C ARG A 340 21.06 6.49 9.05
N ARG A 341 21.65 7.65 9.36
CA ARG A 341 21.63 8.86 8.50
C ARG A 341 20.21 9.29 8.11
N SER A 342 19.24 9.04 9.00
CA SER A 342 17.84 9.35 8.76
C SER A 342 17.62 10.87 8.63
N PRO A 343 16.79 11.34 7.68
CA PRO A 343 16.42 12.75 7.58
C PRO A 343 15.67 13.26 8.83
N LEU A 344 15.10 12.37 9.64
CA LEU A 344 14.39 12.72 10.89
C LEU A 344 15.36 13.07 12.04
N ALA A 345 16.65 12.75 11.91
CA ALA A 345 17.63 12.98 12.97
C ALA A 345 17.78 14.47 13.31
N PHE A 346 17.88 15.35 12.30
CA PHE A 346 18.07 16.79 12.49
C PHE A 346 16.87 17.46 13.20
N PRO A 347 15.62 17.30 12.71
CA PRO A 347 14.44 17.78 13.44
C PRO A 347 14.41 17.31 14.90
N MET A 348 14.78 16.05 15.15
CA MET A 348 14.76 15.49 16.49
C MET A 348 15.85 16.04 17.42
N HIS A 349 17.05 16.29 16.90
CA HIS A 349 18.10 16.99 17.68
C HIS A 349 17.64 18.40 18.07
N ARG A 350 16.97 19.13 17.17
CA ARG A 350 16.43 20.47 17.45
C ARG A 350 15.35 20.42 18.53
N ARG A 351 14.35 19.53 18.40
CA ARG A 351 13.28 19.34 19.41
C ARG A 351 13.87 19.02 20.78
N ARG A 352 14.86 18.14 20.86
CA ARG A 352 15.56 17.82 22.12
C ARG A 352 16.27 19.05 22.73
N ARG A 353 16.96 19.86 21.90
CA ARG A 353 17.62 21.09 22.36
C ARG A 353 16.62 22.12 22.88
N GLN A 354 15.49 22.29 22.20
CA GLN A 354 14.40 23.17 22.64
C GLN A 354 13.79 22.71 23.96
N ALA A 355 13.48 21.41 24.09
CA ALA A 355 12.94 20.82 25.31
C ALA A 355 13.90 21.02 26.51
N ARG A 356 15.22 20.84 26.29
CA ARG A 356 16.24 21.15 27.29
C ARG A 356 16.27 22.63 27.70
N ARG A 357 16.16 23.55 26.73
CA ARG A 357 16.11 25.00 27.00
C ARG A 357 14.87 25.39 27.81
N ARG A 358 13.69 24.86 27.45
CA ARG A 358 12.44 25.09 28.18
C ARG A 358 12.56 24.65 29.64
N ARG A 359 13.10 23.46 29.89
CA ARG A 359 13.36 22.97 31.26
C ARG A 359 14.33 23.84 32.04
N ALA A 360 15.42 24.29 31.43
CA ALA A 360 16.40 25.16 32.09
C ALA A 360 15.82 26.54 32.48
N ARG A 361 14.72 26.97 31.84
CA ARG A 361 14.00 28.20 32.16
C ARG A 361 12.96 28.03 33.28
N VAL A 362 12.62 26.80 33.67
CA VAL A 362 11.73 26.56 34.83
C VAL A 362 12.57 26.67 36.11
N PRO A 363 12.41 27.72 36.93
CA PRO A 363 13.17 27.88 38.16
C PRO A 363 12.78 26.76 39.13
N GLY A 364 13.76 26.01 39.66
CA GLY A 364 13.55 24.99 40.70
C GLY A 364 13.85 23.54 40.32
N ALA A 365 13.90 23.16 39.04
CA ALA A 365 14.12 21.78 38.62
C ALA A 365 15.61 21.33 38.57
N ALA A 366 16.53 22.21 38.96
CA ALA A 366 17.98 22.00 38.89
C ALA A 366 18.67 22.12 40.26
N ARG A 367 18.12 21.47 41.30
CA ARG A 367 18.93 21.10 42.47
C ARG A 367 19.31 19.63 42.36
N ARG A 368 20.43 19.34 41.70
CA ARG A 368 21.15 18.09 41.95
C ARG A 368 21.78 18.21 43.35
N PRO A 369 21.67 17.21 44.24
CA PRO A 369 22.44 17.22 45.48
C PRO A 369 23.93 17.16 45.11
N ALA A 370 24.71 18.11 45.62
CA ALA A 370 26.14 18.12 45.47
C ALA A 370 26.70 16.80 46.03
N ARG A 371 27.35 16.00 45.18
CA ARG A 371 28.21 14.92 45.66
C ARG A 371 29.31 15.57 46.50
N SER A 372 29.28 15.34 47.80
CA SER A 372 30.37 15.70 48.70
C SER A 372 31.63 14.98 48.24
N ARG A 373 32.62 15.75 47.80
CA ARG A 373 34.00 15.27 47.64
C ARG A 373 34.50 14.89 49.03
N ARG A 374 34.56 13.59 49.34
CA ARG A 374 35.36 13.09 50.46
C ARG A 374 36.83 13.42 50.16
N ALA A 375 37.41 14.24 51.03
CA ALA A 375 38.82 14.55 51.05
C ALA A 375 39.63 13.26 51.26
N ARG A 376 40.65 13.06 50.42
CA ARG A 376 41.79 12.18 50.71
C ARG A 376 42.57 12.81 51.87
N VAL A 377 42.65 12.12 52.99
CA VAL A 377 43.73 12.29 53.97
C VAL A 377 44.44 10.95 54.04
N GLY A 378 45.72 10.95 53.65
CA GLY A 378 46.60 9.81 53.81
C GLY A 378 47.09 9.71 55.24
N ALA A 379 47.23 8.49 55.74
CA ALA A 379 48.11 8.17 56.86
C ALA A 379 48.67 6.76 56.65
N HIS A 380 50.00 6.70 56.62
CA HIS A 380 50.85 5.52 56.66
C HIS A 380 50.78 4.82 58.04
N GLY A 381 51.13 3.52 58.07
CA GLY A 381 51.59 2.81 59.28
C GLY A 381 50.91 1.46 59.48
N GLN A 382 51.44 0.39 58.89
CA GLN A 382 52.16 -0.71 59.58
C GLN A 382 51.35 -1.52 60.60
N GLY A 383 51.28 -2.84 60.38
CA GLY A 383 50.82 -3.78 61.41
C GLY A 383 50.53 -5.18 60.86
N ARG A 384 51.50 -6.09 60.99
CA ARG A 384 51.46 -7.51 60.61
C ARG A 384 50.40 -8.29 61.41
N GLY A 385 49.81 -9.34 60.80
CA GLY A 385 49.10 -10.38 61.56
C GLY A 385 48.13 -11.22 60.73
N ARG A 386 48.63 -12.29 60.12
CA ARG A 386 47.86 -13.51 59.75
C ARG A 386 48.03 -14.54 60.89
N PRO A 387 47.30 -15.67 60.98
CA PRO A 387 46.06 -16.09 60.31
C PRO A 387 45.04 -16.83 61.27
N ARG A 388 43.83 -17.18 60.80
CA ARG A 388 43.28 -18.57 60.62
C ARG A 388 41.86 -18.71 61.26
N PRO A 389 41.06 -19.77 60.92
CA PRO A 389 39.62 -19.67 60.68
C PRO A 389 38.74 -20.52 61.63
N GLY A 390 37.42 -20.28 61.61
CA GLY A 390 36.36 -21.17 62.11
C GLY A 390 35.00 -20.53 61.76
N ARG A 391 34.14 -21.11 60.92
CA ARG A 391 33.19 -22.21 61.17
C ARG A 391 32.36 -22.03 62.44
N SER A 392 31.15 -21.50 62.26
CA SER A 392 29.87 -22.19 62.54
C SER A 392 28.78 -21.59 61.66
#